data_AF-W1XL61-F1
#
_entry.id   AF-W1XL61-F1
#
_cell.length_a   1.000
_cell.length_b   1.000
_cell.length_c   1.000
_cell.angle_alpha   90.00
_cell.angle_beta   90.00
_cell.angle_gamma   90.00
#
_symmetry.space_group_name_H-M   'P 1'
#
loop_
_entity.id
_entity.type
_entity.pdbx_description
1 polymer ?
#
loop_
_entity_poly.entity_id
_entity_poly.type
_entity_poly.pdbx_seq_one_letter_code
_entity_poly.pdbx_strand_id
1 'polypeptide(L)'
;LYFFAICPLLWIYGVTITNTFMTFWENQLGFAPLNRGFVALFLLLLMAFVIWFGKDLMVKVMSYLVWPFIASLVLISLSLIPYWNSAV
;
A
#
# COMPACT_ATOMS: atom_id res chain seq x y z
N LEU A 1 23.13 -14.82 9.02
CA LEU A 1 21.76 -15.40 8.95
C LEU A 1 20.70 -14.33 8.64
N TYR A 2 20.58 -13.26 9.44
CA TYR A 2 19.57 -12.20 9.25
C TYR A 2 19.55 -11.58 7.84
N PHE A 3 20.72 -11.26 7.28
CA PHE A 3 20.84 -10.70 5.93
C PHE A 3 20.22 -11.60 4.85
N PHE A 4 20.47 -12.91 4.94
CA PHE A 4 19.97 -13.90 3.98
C PHE A 4 18.46 -14.14 4.09
N ALA A 5 17.87 -13.85 5.25
CA ALA A 5 16.42 -13.89 5.45
C ALA A 5 15.73 -12.58 5.00
N ILE A 6 16.38 -11.43 5.21
CA ILE A 6 15.80 -10.11 4.92
C ILE A 6 15.83 -9.76 3.43
N CYS A 7 16.88 -10.15 2.69
CA CYS A 7 16.97 -9.93 1.25
C CYS A 7 15.79 -10.52 0.45
N PRO A 8 15.42 -11.82 0.61
CA PRO A 8 14.29 -12.38 -0.11
C PRO A 8 12.95 -11.78 0.34
N LEU A 9 12.80 -11.41 1.61
CA LEU A 9 11.62 -10.69 2.11
C LEU A 9 11.42 -9.36 1.38
N LEU A 10 12.48 -8.53 1.30
CA LEU A 10 12.42 -7.24 0.60
C LEU A 10 12.03 -7.40 -0.88
N TRP A 11 12.58 -8.43 -1.54
CA TRP A 11 12.28 -8.73 -2.94
C TRP A 11 10.80 -9.07 -3.14
N ILE A 12 10.25 -9.97 -2.32
CA ILE A 12 8.83 -10.38 -2.39
C ILE A 12 7.92 -9.18 -2.13
N TYR A 13 8.25 -8.32 -1.15
CA TYR A 13 7.47 -7.10 -0.90
C TYR A 13 7.48 -6.14 -2.09
N GLY A 14 8.62 -5.94 -2.76
CA GLY A 14 8.70 -5.08 -3.94
C GLY A 14 7.82 -5.59 -5.10
N VAL A 15 7.86 -6.90 -5.37
CA VAL A 15 7.00 -7.53 -6.39
C VAL A 15 5.52 -7.41 -6.01
N THR A 16 5.20 -7.61 -4.74
CA THR A 16 3.81 -7.53 -4.24
C THR A 16 3.25 -6.13 -4.39
N ILE A 17 3.99 -5.10 -3.98
CA ILE A 17 3.59 -3.69 -4.08
C ILE A 17 3.34 -3.29 -5.54
N THR A 18 4.22 -3.69 -6.45
CA THR A 18 4.07 -3.42 -7.89
C THR A 18 2.78 -4.07 -8.43
N ASN A 19 2.51 -5.32 -8.05
CA ASN A 19 1.28 -6.00 -8.47
C ASN A 19 0.04 -5.34 -7.89
N THR A 20 0.03 -5.01 -6.60
CA THR A 20 -1.12 -4.33 -5.96
C THR A 20 -1.39 -2.97 -6.61
N PHE A 21 -0.35 -2.19 -6.92
CA PHE A 21 -0.51 -0.91 -7.60
C PHE A 21 -1.08 -1.07 -9.01
N MET A 22 -0.58 -2.03 -9.79
CA MET A 22 -1.11 -2.35 -11.12
C MET A 22 -2.59 -2.75 -11.05
N THR A 23 -2.95 -3.64 -10.11
CA THR A 23 -4.34 -4.07 -9.89
C THR A 23 -5.23 -2.91 -9.45
N PHE A 24 -4.72 -1.99 -8.62
CA PHE A 24 -5.44 -0.77 -8.22
C PHE A 24 -5.66 0.17 -9.42
N TRP A 25 -4.63 0.36 -10.23
CA TRP A 25 -4.70 1.21 -11.41
C TRP A 25 -5.71 0.72 -12.45
N GLU A 26 -5.71 -0.59 -12.72
CA GLU A 26 -6.60 -1.19 -13.71
C GLU A 26 -8.02 -1.37 -13.16
N ASN A 27 -8.17 -1.94 -11.96
CA ASN A 27 -9.49 -2.34 -11.45
C ASN A 27 -10.20 -1.28 -10.61
N GLN A 28 -9.46 -0.40 -9.92
CA GLN A 28 -10.06 0.63 -9.06
C GLN A 28 -10.13 1.99 -9.75
N LEU A 29 -9.10 2.35 -10.53
CA LEU A 29 -9.09 3.60 -11.29
C LEU A 29 -9.64 3.45 -12.72
N GLY A 30 -9.78 2.23 -13.25
CA GLY A 30 -10.38 1.96 -14.56
C GLY A 30 -9.54 2.47 -15.74
N PHE A 31 -8.25 2.71 -15.54
CA PHE A 31 -7.35 3.18 -16.61
C PHE A 31 -6.73 2.00 -17.37
N ALA A 32 -6.30 2.28 -18.61
CA ALA A 32 -5.64 1.30 -19.46
C ALA A 32 -4.38 0.71 -18.79
N PRO A 33 -4.03 -0.55 -19.08
CA PRO A 33 -2.90 -1.23 -18.45
C PRO A 33 -1.58 -0.56 -18.83
N LEU A 34 -0.87 -0.03 -17.82
CA LEU A 34 0.49 0.47 -18.02
C LEU A 34 1.48 -0.68 -18.21
N ASN A 35 2.58 -0.42 -18.91
CA ASN A 35 3.66 -1.38 -19.02
C ASN A 35 4.25 -1.69 -17.64
N ARG A 36 4.06 -2.95 -17.20
CA ARG A 36 4.52 -3.46 -15.90
C ARG A 36 5.98 -3.14 -15.62
N GLY A 37 6.86 -3.21 -16.64
CA GLY A 37 8.29 -2.95 -16.47
C GLY A 37 8.59 -1.51 -16.06
N PHE A 38 7.92 -0.54 -16.69
CA PHE A 38 8.12 0.89 -16.38
C PHE A 38 7.57 1.25 -14.99
N VAL A 39 6.38 0.74 -14.68
CA VAL A 39 5.72 0.97 -13.38
C VAL A 39 6.50 0.34 -12.24
N ALA A 40 6.99 -0.89 -12.42
CA ALA A 40 7.82 -1.58 -11.42
C ALA A 40 9.10 -0.79 -11.12
N LEU A 41 9.80 -0.34 -12.16
CA LEU A 41 11.06 0.39 -12.03
C LEU A 41 10.83 1.74 -11.34
N PHE A 42 9.78 2.45 -11.72
CA PHE A 42 9.40 3.72 -11.08
C PHE A 42 9.03 3.54 -9.60
N LEU A 43 8.18 2.56 -9.26
CA LEU A 43 7.80 2.30 -7.87
C LEU A 43 9.01 1.86 -7.02
N LEU A 44 9.87 0.99 -7.55
CA LEU A 44 11.09 0.57 -6.85
C LEU A 44 12.01 1.75 -6.56
N LEU A 45 12.24 2.64 -7.54
CA LEU A 45 13.05 3.84 -7.36
C LEU A 45 12.43 4.79 -6.33
N LEU A 46 11.11 5.01 -6.38
CA LEU A 46 10.40 5.85 -5.42
C LEU A 46 10.56 5.28 -4.01
N MET A 47 10.33 3.98 -3.82
CA MET A 47 10.52 3.33 -2.53
C MET A 47 11.97 3.42 -2.03
N ALA A 48 12.95 3.18 -2.90
CA ALA A 48 14.37 3.31 -2.55
C ALA A 48 14.73 4.75 -2.15
N PHE A 49 14.18 5.74 -2.86
CA PHE A 49 14.36 7.16 -2.55
C PHE A 49 13.75 7.54 -1.19
N VAL A 50 12.56 7.04 -0.88
CA VAL A 50 11.91 7.26 0.43
C VAL A 50 12.73 6.66 1.56
N ILE A 51 13.31 5.48 1.37
CA ILE A 51 14.19 4.85 2.35
C ILE A 51 15.49 5.67 2.53
N TRP A 52 16.02 6.23 1.45
CA TRP A 52 17.24 7.04 1.49
C TRP A 52 17.10 8.32 2.31
N PHE A 53 15.88 8.88 2.39
CA PHE A 53 15.57 10.06 3.23
C PHE A 53 15.62 9.80 4.75
N GLY A 54 15.80 8.55 5.19
CA GLY A 54 16.10 8.21 6.58
C GLY A 54 14.89 7.78 7.42
N LYS A 55 15.19 7.29 8.63
CA LYS A 55 14.24 6.64 9.54
C LYS A 55 13.14 7.60 10.03
N ASP A 56 13.46 8.88 10.21
CA ASP A 56 12.51 9.90 10.68
C ASP A 56 11.36 10.14 9.70
N LEU A 57 11.64 10.16 8.39
CA LEU A 57 10.59 10.26 7.37
C LEU A 57 9.71 9.01 7.38
N MET A 58 10.30 7.81 7.45
CA MET A 58 9.55 6.55 7.49
C MET A 58 8.58 6.50 8.67
N VAL A 59 9.04 6.85 9.88
CA VAL A 59 8.20 6.85 11.09
C VAL A 59 7.07 7.88 10.97
N LYS A 60 7.37 9.06 10.44
CA LYS A 60 6.37 10.12 10.23
C LYS A 60 5.30 9.70 9.22
N VAL A 61 5.71 9.06 8.11
CA VAL A 61 4.79 8.53 7.10
C VAL A 61 3.90 7.44 7.68
N MET A 62 4.47 6.49 8.43
CA MET A 62 3.70 5.41 9.06
C MET A 62 2.66 5.96 10.03
N SER A 63 3.03 6.92 10.89
CA SER A 63 2.10 7.53 11.83
C SER A 63 1.02 8.35 11.11
N TYR A 64 1.37 9.06 10.04
CA TYR A 64 0.40 9.81 9.24
C TYR A 64 -0.58 8.91 8.50
N LEU A 65 -0.13 7.76 7.97
CA LEU A 65 -0.97 6.81 7.23
C LEU A 65 -2.00 6.07 8.10
N VAL A 66 -1.76 5.98 9.41
CA VAL A 66 -2.73 5.41 10.35
C VAL A 66 -4.01 6.25 10.43
N TRP A 67 -3.91 7.57 10.32
CA TRP A 67 -5.08 8.47 10.38
C TRP A 67 -6.11 8.26 9.26
N PRO A 68 -5.76 8.24 7.95
CA PRO A 68 -6.72 7.96 6.89
C PRO A 68 -7.26 6.53 6.94
N PHE A 69 -6.49 5.58 7.48
CA PHE A 69 -6.98 4.22 7.72
C PHE A 69 -8.09 4.20 8.78
N ILE A 70 -7.87 4.86 9.93
CA ILE A 70 -8.89 5.02 10.98
C ILE A 70 -10.12 5.74 10.42
N ALA A 71 -9.92 6.83 9.66
CA ALA A 71 -11.02 7.56 9.04
C ALA A 71 -11.86 6.67 8.12
N SER A 72 -11.20 5.85 7.29
CA SER A 72 -11.88 4.90 6.40
C SER A 72 -12.66 3.84 7.17
N LEU A 73 -12.09 3.30 8.25
CA LEU A 73 -12.79 2.35 9.14
C LEU A 73 -14.01 2.98 9.81
N VAL A 74 -13.91 4.22 10.27
CA VAL A 74 -15.04 4.95 10.87
C VAL A 74 -16.12 5.20 9.83
N LEU A 75 -15.77 5.62 8.61
CA LEU A 75 -16.74 5.83 7.53
C LEU A 75 -17.45 4.53 7.15
N ILE A 76 -16.72 3.43 7.02
CA ILE A 76 -17.30 2.10 6.75
C ILE A 76 -18.21 1.72 7.91
N SER A 77 -17.75 1.84 9.15
CA SER A 77 -18.54 1.54 10.35
C SER A 77 -19.85 2.35 10.39
N LEU A 78 -19.81 3.65 10.09
CA LEU A 78 -20.99 4.51 9.99
C LEU A 78 -21.91 4.09 8.84
N SER A 79 -21.36 3.74 7.68
CA SER A 79 -22.14 3.26 6.52
C SER A 79 -22.82 1.91 6.78
N LEU A 80 -22.27 1.10 7.70
CA LEU A 80 -22.89 -0.15 8.13
C LEU A 80 -23.97 0.03 9.20
N ILE A 81 -24.06 1.15 9.93
CA ILE A 81 -25.14 1.41 10.90
C ILE A 81 -26.55 1.15 10.34
N PRO A 82 -26.93 1.64 9.14
CA PRO A 82 -28.25 1.34 8.56
C PRO A 82 -28.41 -0.13 8.11
N TYR A 83 -27.30 -0.84 7.90
CA TYR A 83 -27.24 -2.28 7.60
C TYR A 83 -27.01 -3.13 8.86
N TRP A 84 -27.02 -2.53 10.06
CA TRP A 84 -27.05 -3.30 11.30
C TRP A 84 -28.37 -4.04 11.32
N ASN A 85 -28.31 -5.29 10.86
CA ASN A 85 -29.38 -6.24 10.97
C ASN A 85 -29.66 -6.37 12.46
N SER A 86 -30.73 -5.72 12.91
CA SER A 86 -31.53 -6.24 14.01
C SER A 86 -32.06 -7.56 13.48
N ALA A 87 -31.23 -8.62 13.55
CA ALA A 87 -31.62 -9.96 13.19
C ALA A 87 -32.76 -10.36 14.13
N VAL A 88 -33.97 -10.06 13.69
CA VAL A 88 -35.23 -10.69 14.07
C VAL A 88 -35.80 -11.37 12.84
#